data_AF-A0A957C8B0-F1
#
_entry.id   AF-A0A957C8B0-F1
#
_cell.length_a   1.000
_cell.length_b   1.000
_cell.length_c   1.000
_cell.angle_alpha   90.00
_cell.angle_beta   90.00
_cell.angle_gamma   90.00
#
_symmetry.space_group_name_H-M   'P 1'
#
loop_
_entity.id
_entity.type
_entity.pdbx_description
1 polymer ?
#
loop_
_entity_poly.entity_id
_entity_poly.type
_entity_poly.pdbx_seq_one_letter_code
_entity_poly.pdbx_strand_id
1 'polypeptide(L)'
;MTATVIPTTKLYDTKSDIAITHPQPDAIANLNEIVGKWVKKQGRHWPEEITAEHLVEQLSHHYLPYWVVSGTGSGQWSASIGTNHTKIAICSTCGGKGRAATILNMMEDNAECTSCNGSGRVEKTETLWNNQSGFVETTVDSRVVENYGQEHINLKCGKRNFSVDSSWLSPKEIEKYDIIPPLQTEAGIGQRLAEEITRRKTEDEAHTIASQMGQVKNLQVVNVHTQNIQAYLWFYPLLLGSYEYDDAFWQLQIDGVTGQMWGEVPKSIKSKQWKDRIVILLVVLAIAAIGYGLWALGFNSGWW
;
A
#
# COMPACT_ATOMS: atom_id res chain seq x y z
N MET A 1 -0.40 -26.83 -10.31
CA MET A 1 1.01 -26.38 -10.32
C MET A 1 1.73 -27.12 -9.22
N THR A 2 2.60 -28.07 -9.55
CA THR A 2 3.46 -28.71 -8.57
C THR A 2 4.62 -27.77 -8.27
N ALA A 3 4.60 -27.11 -7.11
CA ALA A 3 5.73 -26.33 -6.66
C ALA A 3 6.96 -27.25 -6.57
N THR A 4 8.04 -26.90 -7.29
CA THR A 4 9.28 -27.65 -7.20
C THR A 4 9.88 -27.38 -5.82
N VAL A 5 9.85 -28.38 -4.95
CA VAL A 5 10.44 -28.29 -3.60
C VAL A 5 11.95 -28.28 -3.76
N ILE A 6 12.56 -27.10 -3.61
CA ILE A 6 14.02 -26.96 -3.58
C ILE A 6 14.48 -27.36 -2.17
N PRO A 7 15.49 -28.24 -2.02
CA PRO A 7 16.02 -28.60 -0.71
C PRO A 7 16.44 -27.35 0.08
N THR A 8 15.76 -27.11 1.20
CA THR A 8 15.87 -25.92 2.06
C THR A 8 17.29 -25.69 2.59
N THR A 9 18.08 -26.75 2.72
CA THR A 9 19.46 -26.74 3.23
C THR A 9 20.47 -26.01 2.35
N LYS A 10 20.14 -25.77 1.06
CA LYS A 10 21.01 -25.00 0.15
C LYS A 10 20.61 -23.53 -0.01
N LEU A 11 19.49 -23.12 0.59
CA LEU A 11 18.87 -21.83 0.30
C LEU A 11 19.24 -20.71 1.28
N TYR A 12 19.88 -21.00 2.41
CA TYR A 12 20.12 -19.96 3.40
C TYR A 12 21.56 -19.99 3.90
N ASP A 13 22.21 -18.83 3.83
CA ASP A 13 23.45 -18.61 4.58
C ASP A 13 23.15 -18.80 6.07
N THR A 14 23.74 -19.83 6.66
CA THR A 14 23.59 -20.26 8.05
C THR A 14 23.96 -19.20 9.11
N LYS A 15 24.38 -18.01 8.68
CA LYS A 15 24.80 -16.90 9.54
C LYS A 15 23.71 -15.90 9.89
N SER A 16 22.60 -15.86 9.15
CA SER A 16 21.49 -14.99 9.51
C SER A 16 20.66 -15.62 10.62
N ASP A 17 20.25 -14.82 11.60
CA ASP A 17 19.22 -15.23 12.55
C ASP A 17 17.90 -15.44 11.81
N ILE A 18 17.11 -16.41 12.27
CA ILE A 18 15.88 -16.84 11.59
C ILE A 18 14.77 -16.90 12.62
N ALA A 19 13.70 -16.17 12.36
CA ALA A 19 12.50 -16.14 13.17
C ALA A 19 11.32 -16.77 12.40
N ILE A 20 10.41 -17.40 13.14
CA ILE A 20 9.18 -17.94 12.60
C ILE A 20 7.99 -17.46 13.43
N THR A 21 6.89 -17.17 12.76
CA THR A 21 5.60 -17.01 13.43
C THR A 21 4.82 -18.29 13.29
N HIS A 22 4.40 -18.85 14.42
CA HIS A 22 3.48 -19.98 14.40
C HIS A 22 2.07 -19.48 14.06
N PRO A 23 1.29 -20.24 13.28
CA PRO A 23 -0.11 -19.88 13.06
C PRO A 23 -0.84 -19.76 14.39
N GLN A 24 -1.79 -18.84 14.46
CA GLN A 24 -2.62 -18.69 15.65
C GLN A 24 -3.48 -19.95 15.82
N PRO A 25 -3.50 -20.59 17.02
CA PRO A 25 -4.30 -21.80 17.26
C PRO A 25 -5.77 -21.61 16.88
N ASP A 26 -6.33 -20.44 17.15
CA ASP A 26 -7.71 -20.09 16.80
C ASP A 26 -7.94 -20.00 15.28
N ALA A 27 -6.95 -19.55 14.51
CA ALA A 27 -7.04 -19.51 13.06
C ALA A 27 -7.08 -20.94 12.47
N ILE A 28 -6.29 -21.86 13.03
CA ILE A 28 -6.29 -23.28 12.63
C ILE A 28 -7.57 -23.99 13.09
N ALA A 29 -7.97 -23.82 14.35
CA ALA A 29 -9.12 -24.50 14.93
C ALA A 29 -10.43 -24.14 14.21
N ASN A 30 -10.52 -22.93 13.67
CA ASN A 30 -11.72 -22.40 13.02
C ASN A 30 -11.67 -22.42 11.47
N LEU A 31 -10.76 -23.19 10.85
CA LEU A 31 -10.63 -23.22 9.38
C LEU A 31 -11.94 -23.59 8.68
N ASN A 32 -12.65 -24.63 9.15
CA ASN A 32 -13.94 -25.02 8.59
C ASN A 32 -14.99 -23.90 8.69
N GLU A 33 -14.97 -23.11 9.77
CA GLU A 33 -15.88 -21.98 9.93
C GLU A 33 -15.51 -20.83 8.97
N ILE A 34 -14.22 -20.49 8.87
CA ILE A 34 -13.71 -19.43 7.99
C ILE A 34 -14.04 -19.76 6.53
N VAL A 35 -13.68 -20.98 6.09
CA VAL A 35 -13.94 -21.47 4.73
C VAL A 35 -15.44 -21.61 4.50
N GLY A 36 -16.20 -22.12 5.48
CA GLY A 36 -17.65 -22.24 5.40
C GLY A 36 -18.37 -20.90 5.22
N LYS A 37 -17.92 -19.84 5.92
CA LYS A 37 -18.43 -18.47 5.71
C LYS A 37 -18.14 -17.98 4.28
N TRP A 38 -16.95 -18.27 3.76
CA TRP A 38 -16.59 -17.89 2.39
C TRP A 38 -17.40 -18.66 1.34
N VAL A 39 -17.60 -19.97 1.50
CA VAL A 39 -18.43 -20.81 0.64
C VAL A 39 -19.88 -20.32 0.65
N LYS A 40 -20.47 -20.08 1.82
CA LYS A 40 -21.84 -19.56 1.97
C LYS A 40 -22.04 -18.22 1.26
N LYS A 41 -21.02 -17.35 1.26
CA LYS A 41 -21.06 -16.06 0.55
C LYS A 41 -21.19 -16.22 -0.97
N GLN A 42 -20.80 -17.36 -1.53
CA GLN A 42 -20.93 -17.64 -2.96
C GLN A 42 -22.37 -17.99 -3.37
N GLY A 43 -23.23 -18.32 -2.39
CA GLY A 43 -24.66 -18.55 -2.59
C GLY A 43 -24.97 -19.81 -3.40
N ARG A 44 -26.18 -19.85 -3.97
CA ARG A 44 -26.74 -21.03 -4.67
C ARG A 44 -26.00 -21.51 -5.92
N HIS A 45 -25.07 -20.71 -6.45
CA HIS A 45 -24.30 -21.08 -7.65
C HIS A 45 -22.99 -21.78 -7.31
N TRP A 46 -22.69 -21.89 -6.02
CA TRP A 46 -21.56 -22.67 -5.55
C TRP A 46 -21.84 -24.17 -5.74
N PRO A 47 -20.85 -24.97 -6.18
CA PRO A 47 -21.07 -26.39 -6.41
C PRO A 47 -21.24 -27.12 -5.07
N GLU A 48 -22.24 -28.01 -4.98
CA GLU A 48 -22.56 -28.71 -3.73
C GLU A 48 -21.45 -29.68 -3.31
N GLU A 49 -20.69 -30.18 -4.28
CA GLU A 49 -19.56 -31.08 -4.10
C GLU A 49 -18.31 -30.40 -3.51
N ILE A 50 -18.19 -29.07 -3.65
CA ILE A 50 -17.05 -28.32 -3.12
C ILE A 50 -17.41 -27.78 -1.74
N THR A 51 -17.40 -28.67 -0.75
CA THR A 51 -17.73 -28.31 0.65
C THR A 51 -16.59 -27.55 1.33
N ALA A 52 -16.87 -26.96 2.50
CA ALA A 52 -15.84 -26.30 3.29
C ALA A 52 -14.78 -27.30 3.77
N GLU A 53 -15.21 -28.49 4.17
CA GLU A 53 -14.36 -29.59 4.60
C GLU A 53 -13.44 -30.02 3.46
N HIS A 54 -13.99 -30.21 2.26
CA HIS A 54 -13.20 -30.55 1.07
C HIS A 54 -12.10 -29.52 0.80
N LEU A 55 -12.45 -28.22 0.86
CA LEU A 55 -11.47 -27.14 0.65
C LEU A 55 -10.41 -27.09 1.76
N VAL A 56 -10.78 -27.34 3.01
CA VAL A 56 -9.84 -27.38 4.14
C VAL A 56 -8.87 -28.54 4.01
N GLU A 57 -9.32 -29.70 3.52
CA GLU A 57 -8.45 -30.86 3.23
C GLU A 57 -7.39 -30.56 2.15
N GLN A 58 -7.68 -29.61 1.25
CA GLN A 58 -6.73 -29.17 0.22
C GLN A 58 -5.75 -28.10 0.71
N LEU A 59 -5.87 -27.60 1.95
CA LEU A 59 -4.96 -26.59 2.48
C LEU A 59 -3.65 -27.24 2.97
N SER A 60 -2.54 -26.79 2.42
CA SER A 60 -1.19 -27.05 2.91
C SER A 60 -0.61 -25.81 3.58
N HIS A 61 0.19 -26.04 4.61
CA HIS A 61 0.85 -24.96 5.34
C HIS A 61 2.19 -24.62 4.68
N HIS A 62 2.33 -23.38 4.25
CA HIS A 62 3.56 -22.82 3.70
C HIS A 62 4.03 -21.62 4.52
N TYR A 63 5.29 -21.27 4.37
CA TYR A 63 5.87 -20.08 4.97
C TYR A 63 6.42 -19.14 3.91
N LEU A 64 6.06 -17.88 4.04
CA LEU A 64 6.56 -16.79 3.22
C LEU A 64 7.82 -16.21 3.86
N PRO A 65 8.95 -16.13 3.13
CA PRO A 65 10.16 -15.50 3.63
C PRO A 65 10.10 -13.96 3.52
N TYR A 66 10.48 -13.28 4.61
CA TYR A 66 10.65 -11.83 4.67
C TYR A 66 12.01 -11.49 5.27
N TRP A 67 12.59 -10.39 4.83
CA TRP A 67 13.65 -9.74 5.59
C TRP A 67 13.03 -8.79 6.60
N VAL A 68 13.49 -8.87 7.86
CA VAL A 68 13.26 -7.81 8.84
C VAL A 68 14.57 -7.09 9.01
N VAL A 69 14.57 -5.80 8.70
CA VAL A 69 15.77 -4.97 8.74
C VAL A 69 15.63 -3.82 9.72
N SER A 70 16.70 -3.56 10.44
CA SER A 70 16.83 -2.43 11.35
C SER A 70 18.20 -1.77 11.19
N GLY A 71 18.27 -0.49 11.53
CA GLY A 71 19.52 0.25 11.45
C GLY A 71 19.35 1.73 11.73
N THR A 72 20.42 2.38 12.16
CA THR A 72 20.47 3.83 12.33
C THR A 72 21.30 4.45 11.21
N GLY A 73 20.83 5.57 10.68
CA GLY A 73 21.49 6.30 9.60
C GLY A 73 21.67 7.75 9.99
N SER A 74 22.83 8.31 9.72
CA SER A 74 23.08 9.74 9.91
C SER A 74 23.80 10.33 8.71
N GLY A 75 23.63 11.62 8.47
CA GLY A 75 24.26 12.29 7.34
C GLY A 75 24.18 13.80 7.43
N GLN A 76 25.01 14.47 6.65
CA GLN A 76 24.95 15.92 6.47
C GLN A 76 24.21 16.22 5.17
N TRP A 77 23.34 17.23 5.17
CA TRP A 77 22.65 17.67 3.98
C TRP A 77 22.92 19.14 3.69
N SER A 78 22.88 19.51 2.41
CA SER A 78 22.92 20.90 1.95
C SER A 78 21.94 21.10 0.81
N ALA A 79 21.25 22.24 0.79
CA ALA A 79 20.29 22.59 -0.26
C ALA A 79 20.17 24.11 -0.43
N SER A 80 19.60 24.54 -1.55
CA SER A 80 19.12 25.90 -1.73
C SER A 80 17.64 25.97 -1.36
N ILE A 81 17.30 26.78 -0.36
CA ILE A 81 15.96 26.94 0.17
C ILE A 81 15.37 28.26 -0.28
N GLY A 82 14.26 28.17 -1.02
CA GLY A 82 13.49 29.29 -1.53
C GLY A 82 12.36 29.67 -0.59
N THR A 83 12.41 30.87 -0.02
CA THR A 83 11.30 31.45 0.74
C THR A 83 10.59 32.50 -0.09
N ASN A 84 9.25 32.45 -0.12
CA ASN A 84 8.47 33.45 -0.81
C ASN A 84 8.37 34.71 0.05
N HIS A 85 8.77 35.84 -0.52
CA HIS A 85 8.62 37.16 0.07
C HIS A 85 7.67 37.98 -0.80
N THR A 86 6.63 38.52 -0.16
CA THR A 86 5.78 39.51 -0.80
C THR A 86 6.46 40.86 -0.65
N LYS A 87 6.73 41.52 -1.78
CA LYS A 87 7.13 42.92 -1.79
C LYS A 87 6.11 43.75 -2.56
N ILE A 88 5.99 45.00 -2.13
CA ILE A 88 5.22 45.99 -2.85
C ILE A 88 6.09 46.48 -4.01
N ALA A 89 5.66 46.20 -5.24
CA ALA A 89 6.32 46.64 -6.46
C ALA A 89 5.49 47.72 -7.18
N ILE A 90 6.17 48.52 -7.99
CA ILE A 90 5.50 49.47 -8.89
C ILE A 90 4.69 48.68 -9.92
N CYS A 91 3.42 49.04 -10.11
CA CYS A 91 2.58 48.40 -11.12
C CYS A 91 3.18 48.62 -12.52
N SER A 92 3.58 47.53 -13.20
CA SER A 92 4.18 47.60 -14.53
C SER A 92 3.22 48.12 -15.60
N THR A 93 1.90 47.94 -15.40
CA THR A 93 0.87 48.38 -16.35
C THR A 93 0.70 49.91 -16.37
N CYS A 94 0.72 50.56 -15.20
CA CYS A 94 0.53 52.02 -15.10
C CYS A 94 1.80 52.80 -14.71
N GLY A 95 2.93 52.12 -14.56
CA GLY A 95 4.20 52.73 -14.15
C GLY A 95 4.13 53.44 -12.80
N GLY A 96 3.27 52.98 -11.88
CA GLY A 96 3.12 53.59 -10.55
C GLY A 96 2.04 54.67 -10.42
N LYS A 97 1.40 55.06 -11.53
CA LYS A 97 0.46 56.19 -11.54
C LYS A 97 -0.92 55.86 -10.99
N GLY A 98 -1.26 54.58 -10.85
CA GLY A 98 -2.61 54.14 -10.48
C GLY A 98 -3.65 54.28 -11.59
N ARG A 99 -3.30 54.89 -12.73
CA ARG A 99 -4.18 55.13 -13.89
C ARG A 99 -3.51 54.64 -15.16
N ALA A 100 -4.25 53.96 -16.02
CA ALA A 100 -3.74 53.46 -17.31
C ALA A 100 -4.43 54.23 -18.45
N ALA A 101 -3.64 54.76 -19.39
CA ALA A 101 -4.19 55.39 -20.58
C ALA A 101 -4.67 54.31 -21.54
N THR A 102 -5.99 54.21 -21.75
CA THR A 102 -6.55 53.30 -22.74
C THR A 102 -6.40 53.93 -24.12
N ILE A 103 -5.61 53.31 -25.01
CA ILE A 103 -5.32 53.82 -26.37
C ILE A 103 -6.61 54.12 -27.17
N LEU A 104 -7.72 53.48 -26.82
CA LEU A 104 -9.01 53.63 -27.50
C LEU A 104 -9.87 54.81 -27.01
N ASN A 105 -9.58 55.39 -25.83
CA ASN A 105 -10.37 56.48 -25.25
C ASN A 105 -9.46 57.66 -24.89
N MET A 106 -8.93 58.36 -25.90
CA MET A 106 -8.18 59.62 -25.73
C MET A 106 -9.00 60.81 -25.18
N MET A 107 -10.23 60.56 -24.68
CA MET A 107 -11.10 61.59 -24.10
C MET A 107 -11.59 61.24 -22.68
N GLU A 108 -11.26 60.07 -22.14
CA GLU A 108 -11.50 59.70 -20.73
C GLU A 108 -10.16 59.47 -20.03
N ASP A 109 -9.37 60.54 -19.94
CA ASP A 109 -8.19 60.59 -19.09
C ASP A 109 -8.65 60.44 -17.65
N ASN A 110 -8.64 59.20 -17.09
CA ASN A 110 -8.51 58.85 -15.66
C ASN A 110 -9.06 57.46 -15.28
N ALA A 111 -9.19 56.52 -16.23
CA ALA A 111 -9.58 55.16 -15.86
C ALA A 111 -8.58 54.55 -14.85
N GLU A 112 -9.10 54.05 -13.73
CA GLU A 112 -8.31 53.37 -12.71
C GLU A 112 -7.63 52.14 -13.31
N CYS A 113 -6.36 51.95 -13.02
CA CYS A 113 -5.62 50.79 -13.52
C CYS A 113 -6.14 49.52 -12.83
N THR A 114 -6.80 48.66 -13.58
CA THR A 114 -7.40 47.40 -13.09
C THR A 114 -6.36 46.41 -12.55
N SER A 115 -5.10 46.48 -13.00
CA SER A 115 -4.03 45.62 -12.49
C SER A 115 -3.59 45.97 -11.06
N CYS A 116 -3.82 47.21 -10.59
CA CYS A 116 -3.43 47.66 -9.25
C CYS A 116 -4.56 48.36 -8.48
N ASN A 117 -5.79 48.30 -8.99
CA ASN A 117 -6.98 48.96 -8.45
C ASN A 117 -6.71 50.40 -8.00
N GLY A 118 -6.14 51.22 -8.88
CA GLY A 118 -5.91 52.64 -8.58
C GLY A 118 -4.69 52.96 -7.70
N SER A 119 -4.08 51.98 -7.02
CA SER A 119 -3.02 52.24 -6.02
C SER A 119 -1.64 52.56 -6.62
N GLY A 120 -1.43 52.22 -7.90
CA GLY A 120 -0.11 52.30 -8.54
C GLY A 120 0.88 51.22 -8.07
N ARG A 121 0.50 50.38 -7.11
CA ARG A 121 1.38 49.37 -6.51
C ARG A 121 0.73 48.00 -6.56
N VAL A 122 1.53 46.96 -6.78
CA VAL A 122 1.06 45.58 -6.78
C VAL A 122 1.91 44.75 -5.84
N GLU A 123 1.27 43.83 -5.14
CA GLU A 123 2.00 42.80 -4.39
C GLU A 123 2.63 41.84 -5.40
N LYS A 124 3.96 41.74 -5.36
CA LYS A 124 4.71 40.77 -6.14
C LYS A 124 5.34 39.77 -5.17
N THR A 125 5.05 38.50 -5.37
CA THR A 125 5.76 37.43 -4.69
C THR A 125 7.06 37.16 -5.43
N GLU A 126 8.18 37.18 -4.71
CA GLU A 126 9.48 36.71 -5.21
C GLU A 126 10.04 35.63 -4.29
N THR A 127 10.72 34.64 -4.86
CA THR A 127 11.37 33.59 -4.08
C THR A 127 12.83 33.96 -3.86
N LEU A 128 13.21 34.21 -2.62
CA LEU A 128 14.61 34.41 -2.23
C LEU A 128 15.24 33.06 -1.92
N TRP A 129 16.35 32.75 -2.58
CA TRP A 129 17.06 31.48 -2.45
C TRP A 129 18.27 31.65 -1.53
N ASN A 130 18.29 30.89 -0.44
CA ASN A 130 19.40 30.88 0.51
C ASN A 130 19.97 29.46 0.62
N ASN A 131 21.29 29.32 0.62
CA ASN A 131 21.92 28.03 0.88
C ASN A 131 21.77 27.70 2.37
N GLN A 132 21.25 26.51 2.65
CA GLN A 132 21.08 25.97 3.99
C GLN A 132 21.73 24.59 4.04
N SER A 133 22.14 24.22 5.24
CA SER A 133 22.69 22.89 5.52
C SER A 133 22.25 22.43 6.89
N GLY A 134 22.24 21.12 7.09
CA GLY A 134 21.89 20.55 8.37
C GLY A 134 22.46 19.15 8.54
N PHE A 135 22.11 18.58 9.68
CA PHE A 135 22.37 17.19 10.01
C PHE A 135 21.03 16.45 10.08
N VAL A 136 21.03 15.20 9.65
CA VAL A 136 19.88 14.31 9.77
C VAL A 136 20.31 13.03 10.44
N GLU A 137 19.45 12.53 11.32
CA GLU A 137 19.56 11.21 11.92
C GLU A 137 18.22 10.49 11.75
N THR A 138 18.27 9.21 11.42
CA THR A 138 17.10 8.39 11.21
C THR A 138 17.31 7.02 11.82
N THR A 139 16.20 6.40 12.20
CA THR A 139 16.16 5.01 12.65
C THR A 139 15.17 4.27 11.78
N VAL A 140 15.60 3.14 11.24
CA VAL A 140 14.73 2.12 10.64
C VAL A 140 14.59 1.04 11.69
N ASP A 141 13.36 0.84 12.18
CA ASP A 141 13.05 -0.20 13.15
C ASP A 141 12.16 -1.26 12.51
N SER A 142 12.66 -2.49 12.47
CA SER A 142 11.91 -3.71 12.15
C SER A 142 11.15 -3.61 10.84
N ARG A 143 11.78 -2.99 9.83
CA ARG A 143 11.18 -2.82 8.51
C ARG A 143 11.12 -4.17 7.82
N VAL A 144 9.90 -4.61 7.53
CA VAL A 144 9.65 -5.87 6.82
C VAL A 144 9.73 -5.64 5.31
N VAL A 145 10.46 -6.52 4.63
CA VAL A 145 10.65 -6.54 3.18
C VAL A 145 10.36 -7.94 2.66
N GLU A 146 9.52 -8.04 1.62
CA GLU A 146 9.20 -9.31 0.98
C GLU A 146 10.45 -9.93 0.35
N ASN A 147 10.68 -11.22 0.59
CA ASN A 147 11.80 -11.98 0.01
C ASN A 147 11.29 -13.18 -0.80
N TYR A 148 10.16 -13.09 -1.47
CA TYR A 148 9.61 -14.15 -2.34
C TYR A 148 9.15 -13.58 -3.68
N GLY A 149 9.16 -14.42 -4.71
CA GLY A 149 8.78 -14.04 -6.07
C GLY A 149 7.27 -14.10 -6.31
N GLN A 150 6.72 -13.12 -7.04
CA GLN A 150 5.31 -13.15 -7.46
C GLN A 150 5.03 -14.28 -8.47
N GLU A 151 6.06 -14.72 -9.18
CA GLU A 151 6.05 -15.90 -10.05
C GLU A 151 5.80 -17.21 -9.29
N HIS A 152 6.15 -17.25 -8.00
CA HIS A 152 5.89 -18.40 -7.14
C HIS A 152 4.50 -18.31 -6.50
N ILE A 153 4.09 -17.10 -6.10
CA ILE A 153 2.79 -16.88 -5.47
C ILE A 153 2.26 -15.48 -5.73
N ASN A 154 1.05 -15.40 -6.28
CA ASN A 154 0.30 -14.15 -6.37
C ASN A 154 -0.49 -13.95 -5.06
N LEU A 155 0.16 -13.35 -4.06
CA LEU A 155 -0.42 -13.16 -2.74
C LEU A 155 -1.60 -12.17 -2.79
N LYS A 156 -2.78 -12.62 -2.38
CA LYS A 156 -4.02 -11.84 -2.38
C LYS A 156 -4.78 -11.90 -1.05
N CYS A 157 -4.38 -12.77 -0.12
CA CYS A 157 -4.81 -12.65 1.28
C CYS A 157 -4.30 -11.31 1.84
N GLY A 158 -5.07 -10.71 2.75
CA GLY A 158 -5.01 -9.28 3.09
C GLY A 158 -3.69 -8.75 3.70
N LYS A 159 -3.80 -7.72 4.53
CA LYS A 159 -2.62 -7.13 5.17
C LYS A 159 -2.13 -8.05 6.28
N ARG A 160 -0.88 -8.49 6.15
CA ARG A 160 -0.18 -9.32 7.14
C ARG A 160 0.04 -8.55 8.43
N ASN A 161 -0.17 -9.22 9.56
CA ASN A 161 0.11 -8.67 10.88
C ASN A 161 1.51 -9.08 11.33
N PHE A 162 2.45 -8.13 11.27
CA PHE A 162 3.86 -8.31 11.69
C PHE A 162 4.12 -7.83 13.13
N SER A 163 3.08 -7.65 13.93
CA SER A 163 3.21 -7.30 15.35
C SER A 163 2.96 -8.51 16.26
N VAL A 164 3.04 -9.71 15.71
CA VAL A 164 2.82 -10.97 16.43
C VAL A 164 4.13 -11.59 16.88
N ASP A 165 4.05 -12.34 17.97
CA ASP A 165 5.19 -13.04 18.53
C ASP A 165 5.84 -13.97 17.49
N SER A 166 7.16 -14.01 17.54
CA SER A 166 7.97 -14.91 16.73
C SER A 166 8.92 -15.69 17.63
N SER A 167 9.26 -16.89 17.18
CA SER A 167 10.24 -17.75 17.83
C SER A 167 11.47 -17.86 16.96
N TRP A 168 12.65 -17.80 17.58
CA TRP A 168 13.92 -18.02 16.87
C TRP A 168 14.08 -19.50 16.55
N LEU A 169 14.46 -19.80 15.31
CA LEU A 169 14.70 -21.15 14.82
C LEU A 169 16.18 -21.44 14.71
N SER A 170 16.56 -22.67 15.07
CA SER A 170 17.85 -23.21 14.65
C SER A 170 17.81 -23.61 13.17
N PRO A 171 18.95 -23.59 12.45
CA PRO A 171 19.00 -23.99 11.04
C PRO A 171 18.42 -25.39 10.76
N LYS A 172 18.54 -26.33 11.71
CA LYS A 172 18.01 -27.70 11.57
C LYS A 172 16.49 -27.78 11.64
N GLU A 173 15.84 -26.81 12.27
CA GLU A 173 14.37 -26.81 12.40
C GLU A 173 13.68 -26.32 11.12
N ILE A 174 14.39 -25.54 10.31
CA ILE A 174 13.90 -24.99 9.04
C ILE A 174 13.50 -26.09 8.07
N GLU A 175 14.23 -27.21 8.07
CA GLU A 175 13.96 -28.38 7.21
C GLU A 175 12.58 -28.99 7.43
N LYS A 176 11.91 -28.68 8.56
CA LYS A 176 10.56 -29.18 8.90
C LYS A 176 9.44 -28.37 8.25
N TYR A 177 9.75 -27.22 7.67
CA TYR A 177 8.77 -26.28 7.16
C TYR A 177 8.79 -26.25 5.63
N ASP A 178 7.61 -26.18 5.03
CA ASP A 178 7.45 -25.91 3.61
C ASP A 178 7.55 -24.39 3.40
N ILE A 179 8.61 -23.94 2.75
CA ILE A 179 8.94 -22.52 2.61
C ILE A 179 8.87 -22.16 1.14
N ILE A 180 8.14 -21.09 0.82
CA ILE A 180 8.11 -20.54 -0.53
C ILE A 180 9.52 -20.08 -0.90
N PRO A 181 10.05 -20.47 -2.07
CA PRO A 181 11.43 -20.16 -2.45
C PRO A 181 11.74 -18.67 -2.32
N PRO A 182 12.80 -18.30 -1.59
CA PRO A 182 13.19 -16.92 -1.44
C PRO A 182 13.81 -16.37 -2.73
N LEU A 183 13.63 -15.08 -3.00
CA LEU A 183 14.28 -14.41 -4.14
C LEU A 183 15.78 -14.25 -3.92
N GLN A 184 16.17 -13.94 -2.68
CA GLN A 184 17.53 -13.62 -2.32
C GLN A 184 18.00 -14.53 -1.19
N THR A 185 19.08 -15.25 -1.47
CA THR A 185 19.68 -16.26 -0.60
C THR A 185 21.17 -16.02 -0.32
N GLU A 186 21.75 -15.02 -0.98
CA GLU A 186 23.18 -14.71 -0.87
C GLU A 186 23.55 -14.30 0.56
N ALA A 187 24.73 -14.74 1.00
CA ALA A 187 25.33 -14.32 2.25
C ALA A 187 25.40 -12.79 2.36
N GLY A 188 24.98 -12.25 3.52
CA GLY A 188 25.00 -10.81 3.79
C GLY A 188 24.01 -9.97 2.98
N ILE A 189 23.10 -10.57 2.18
CA ILE A 189 22.12 -9.78 1.42
C ILE A 189 21.18 -8.99 2.34
N GLY A 190 20.75 -9.56 3.46
CA GLY A 190 19.91 -8.87 4.44
C GLY A 190 20.60 -7.63 5.02
N GLN A 191 21.90 -7.71 5.32
CA GLN A 191 22.69 -6.57 5.81
C GLN A 191 22.81 -5.47 4.74
N ARG A 192 23.13 -5.84 3.49
CA ARG A 192 23.18 -4.88 2.37
C ARG A 192 21.82 -4.21 2.13
N LEU A 193 20.74 -4.97 2.25
CA LEU A 193 19.37 -4.47 2.13
C LEU A 193 19.02 -3.50 3.28
N ALA A 194 19.40 -3.83 4.50
CA ALA A 194 19.23 -2.97 5.67
C ALA A 194 20.01 -1.65 5.51
N GLU A 195 21.28 -1.70 5.11
CA GLU A 195 22.09 -0.52 4.82
C GLU A 195 21.44 0.37 3.75
N GLU A 196 20.98 -0.23 2.65
CA GLU A 196 20.34 0.52 1.56
C GLU A 196 19.04 1.19 2.00
N ILE A 197 18.19 0.49 2.76
CA ILE A 197 16.94 1.04 3.27
C ILE A 197 17.20 2.16 4.28
N THR A 198 18.14 1.95 5.20
CA THR A 198 18.53 2.98 6.17
C THR A 198 19.09 4.21 5.46
N ARG A 199 19.98 4.05 4.47
CA ARG A 199 20.52 5.15 3.66
C ARG A 199 19.42 5.94 2.96
N ARG A 200 18.52 5.27 2.23
CA ARG A 200 17.39 5.92 1.54
C ARG A 200 16.49 6.67 2.51
N LYS A 201 16.19 6.06 3.67
CA LYS A 201 15.39 6.72 4.70
C LYS A 201 16.08 7.98 5.25
N THR A 202 17.40 7.97 5.39
CA THR A 202 18.18 9.17 5.77
C THR A 202 18.05 10.27 4.73
N GLU A 203 18.11 9.90 3.44
CA GLU A 203 17.95 10.84 2.32
C GLU A 203 16.53 11.44 2.26
N ASP A 204 15.50 10.60 2.40
CA ASP A 204 14.10 11.03 2.44
C ASP A 204 13.82 11.97 3.63
N GLU A 205 14.42 11.69 4.78
CA GLU A 205 14.28 12.52 5.97
C GLU A 205 14.99 13.87 5.81
N ALA A 206 16.19 13.89 5.19
CA ALA A 206 16.88 15.13 4.82
C ALA A 206 16.01 15.99 3.89
N HIS A 207 15.36 15.37 2.91
CA HIS A 207 14.43 16.05 2.01
C HIS A 207 13.22 16.60 2.78
N THR A 208 12.64 15.81 3.67
CA THR A 208 11.52 16.23 4.52
C THR A 208 11.88 17.45 5.37
N ILE A 209 13.01 17.41 6.07
CA ILE A 209 13.53 18.54 6.87
C ILE A 209 13.76 19.78 6.01
N ALA A 210 14.45 19.64 4.87
CA ALA A 210 14.71 20.76 3.96
C ALA A 210 13.40 21.38 3.43
N SER A 211 12.41 20.55 3.09
CA SER A 211 11.12 21.01 2.56
C SER A 211 10.27 21.77 3.56
N GLN A 212 10.43 21.50 4.86
CA GLN A 212 9.77 22.28 5.92
C GLN A 212 10.30 23.72 5.99
N MET A 213 11.48 24.00 5.43
CA MET A 213 12.08 25.34 5.42
C MET A 213 11.67 26.18 4.20
N GLY A 214 11.08 25.57 3.15
CA GLY A 214 10.67 26.26 1.93
C GLY A 214 10.78 25.40 0.67
N GLN A 215 10.83 26.05 -0.49
CA GLN A 215 11.05 25.35 -1.75
C GLN A 215 12.50 24.83 -1.81
N VAL A 216 12.71 23.57 -2.17
CA VAL A 216 14.04 22.95 -2.16
C VAL A 216 14.61 22.84 -3.57
N LYS A 217 15.90 23.19 -3.75
CA LYS A 217 16.69 22.91 -4.96
C LYS A 217 18.06 22.35 -4.60
N ASN A 218 18.59 21.49 -5.47
CA ASN A 218 19.95 20.94 -5.37
C ASN A 218 20.25 20.31 -4.00
N LEU A 219 19.28 19.58 -3.44
CA LEU A 219 19.51 18.83 -2.22
C LEU A 219 20.59 17.78 -2.46
N GLN A 220 21.61 17.79 -1.62
CA GLN A 220 22.66 16.79 -1.57
C GLN A 220 22.77 16.27 -0.14
N VAL A 221 22.89 14.96 -0.01
CA VAL A 221 23.16 14.28 1.26
C VAL A 221 24.53 13.63 1.13
N VAL A 222 25.44 13.95 2.03
CA VAL A 222 26.83 13.51 2.02
C VAL A 222 27.20 12.88 3.35
N ASN A 223 28.28 12.09 3.35
CA ASN A 223 28.80 11.41 4.54
C ASN A 223 27.72 10.58 5.25
N VAL A 224 26.90 9.84 4.48
CA VAL A 224 25.89 8.97 5.07
C VAL A 224 26.58 7.81 5.78
N HIS A 225 26.39 7.73 7.08
CA HIS A 225 26.91 6.68 7.94
C HIS A 225 25.77 5.82 8.46
N THR A 226 25.86 4.52 8.18
CA THR A 226 24.95 3.50 8.70
C THR A 226 25.60 2.79 9.88
N GLN A 227 24.84 2.57 10.95
CA GLN A 227 25.29 1.91 12.18
C GLN A 227 24.19 0.97 12.69
N ASN A 228 24.58 0.07 13.60
CA ASN A 228 23.68 -0.88 14.25
C ASN A 228 22.80 -1.67 13.26
N ILE A 229 23.40 -2.04 12.12
CA ILE A 229 22.70 -2.76 11.06
C ILE A 229 22.37 -4.17 11.53
N GLN A 230 21.08 -4.49 11.51
CA GLN A 230 20.56 -5.80 11.83
C GLN A 230 19.63 -6.25 10.71
N ALA A 231 19.75 -7.52 10.36
CA ALA A 231 18.86 -8.15 9.40
C ALA A 231 18.69 -9.61 9.78
N TYR A 232 17.44 -10.06 9.85
CA TYR A 232 17.10 -11.46 10.08
C TYR A 232 15.97 -11.88 9.14
N LEU A 233 15.89 -13.18 8.89
CA LEU A 233 14.85 -13.74 8.05
C LEU A 233 13.65 -14.10 8.91
N TRP A 234 12.45 -13.70 8.47
CA TRP A 234 11.20 -14.02 9.14
C TRP A 234 10.30 -14.86 8.22
N PHE A 235 9.95 -16.05 8.70
CA PHE A 235 8.97 -16.94 8.07
C PHE A 235 7.56 -16.68 8.61
N TYR A 236 6.68 -16.21 7.71
CA TYR A 236 5.29 -15.91 8.00
C TYR A 236 4.36 -17.03 7.52
N PRO A 237 3.43 -17.52 8.36
CA PRO A 237 2.59 -18.67 8.02
C PRO A 237 1.47 -18.30 7.04
N LEU A 238 1.28 -19.14 6.03
CA LEU A 238 0.25 -19.02 5.01
C LEU A 238 -0.31 -20.40 4.70
N LEU A 239 -1.63 -20.58 4.74
CA LEU A 239 -2.26 -21.78 4.23
C LEU A 239 -2.64 -21.56 2.77
N LEU A 240 -2.18 -22.46 1.90
CA LEU A 240 -2.47 -22.46 0.47
C LEU A 240 -3.24 -23.70 0.10
N GLY A 241 -4.24 -23.55 -0.75
CA GLY A 241 -4.93 -24.70 -1.32
C GLY A 241 -5.32 -24.43 -2.75
N SER A 242 -5.72 -25.49 -3.44
CA SER A 242 -6.35 -25.38 -4.73
C SER A 242 -7.49 -26.36 -4.83
N TYR A 243 -8.52 -26.00 -5.58
CA TYR A 243 -9.63 -26.90 -5.88
C TYR A 243 -9.93 -26.86 -7.38
N GLU A 244 -10.45 -27.96 -7.89
CA GLU A 244 -10.80 -28.11 -9.30
C GLU A 244 -12.29 -27.81 -9.50
N TYR A 245 -12.60 -27.02 -10.53
CA TYR A 245 -13.97 -26.77 -10.94
C TYR A 245 -13.99 -26.28 -12.40
N ASP A 246 -14.86 -26.88 -13.22
CA ASP A 246 -15.02 -26.52 -14.65
C ASP A 246 -13.70 -26.70 -15.41
N ASP A 247 -13.04 -27.85 -15.22
CA ASP A 247 -11.74 -28.26 -15.78
C ASP A 247 -10.58 -27.25 -15.52
N ALA A 248 -10.71 -26.45 -14.45
CA ALA A 248 -9.72 -25.45 -14.06
C ALA A 248 -9.40 -25.51 -12.56
N PHE A 249 -8.15 -25.21 -12.21
CA PHE A 249 -7.72 -25.08 -10.83
C PHE A 249 -7.88 -23.65 -10.34
N TRP A 250 -8.51 -23.51 -9.18
CA TRP A 250 -8.76 -22.24 -8.50
C TRP A 250 -7.99 -22.22 -7.18
N GLN A 251 -7.46 -21.06 -6.81
CA GLN A 251 -6.59 -20.93 -5.64
C GLN A 251 -7.33 -20.47 -4.38
N LEU A 252 -6.86 -20.97 -3.24
CA LEU A 252 -7.29 -20.59 -1.91
C LEU A 252 -6.07 -20.15 -1.08
N GLN A 253 -6.21 -19.07 -0.33
CA GLN A 253 -5.15 -18.52 0.53
C GLN A 253 -5.78 -18.10 1.87
N ILE A 254 -5.19 -18.52 2.98
CA ILE A 254 -5.59 -18.09 4.32
C ILE A 254 -4.34 -17.63 5.06
N ASP A 255 -4.39 -16.39 5.54
CA ASP A 255 -3.34 -15.85 6.40
C ASP A 255 -3.34 -16.60 7.74
N GLY A 256 -2.21 -17.24 8.07
CA GLY A 256 -2.11 -18.13 9.24
C GLY A 256 -2.15 -17.41 10.58
N VAL A 257 -2.02 -16.09 10.60
CA VAL A 257 -2.04 -15.27 11.82
C VAL A 257 -3.41 -14.63 12.02
N THR A 258 -3.94 -14.00 10.97
CA THR A 258 -5.17 -13.21 11.04
C THR A 258 -6.43 -14.03 10.71
N GLY A 259 -6.27 -15.21 10.11
CA GLY A 259 -7.38 -16.00 9.57
C GLY A 259 -8.07 -15.34 8.37
N GLN A 260 -7.52 -14.25 7.82
CA GLN A 260 -8.10 -13.60 6.64
C GLN A 260 -7.94 -14.51 5.42
N MET A 261 -9.07 -14.79 4.79
CA MET A 261 -9.15 -15.68 3.65
C MET A 261 -9.34 -14.91 2.34
N TRP A 262 -8.64 -15.36 1.32
CA TRP A 262 -8.89 -15.04 -0.07
C TRP A 262 -9.05 -16.33 -0.87
N GLY A 263 -10.07 -16.38 -1.72
CA GLY A 263 -10.27 -17.50 -2.62
C GLY A 263 -10.67 -16.98 -3.98
N GLU A 264 -10.09 -17.55 -5.03
CA GLU A 264 -10.56 -17.30 -6.38
C GLU A 264 -11.96 -17.87 -6.55
N VAL A 265 -12.82 -17.19 -7.31
CA VAL A 265 -14.17 -17.68 -7.59
C VAL A 265 -14.29 -17.85 -9.09
N PRO A 266 -14.71 -19.04 -9.58
CA PRO A 266 -14.84 -19.34 -10.99
C PRO A 266 -15.61 -18.27 -11.75
N LYS A 267 -15.14 -17.94 -12.95
CA LYS A 267 -15.82 -16.93 -13.81
C LYS A 267 -17.26 -17.33 -14.10
N SER A 268 -17.53 -18.62 -14.27
CA SER A 268 -18.88 -19.18 -14.47
C SER A 268 -19.79 -18.90 -13.27
N ILE A 269 -19.29 -19.05 -12.03
CA ILE A 269 -20.02 -18.70 -10.81
C ILE A 269 -20.23 -17.18 -10.68
N LYS A 270 -19.17 -16.38 -10.86
CA LYS A 270 -19.26 -14.91 -10.81
C LYS A 270 -20.27 -14.35 -11.82
N SER A 271 -20.29 -14.89 -13.04
CA SER A 271 -21.24 -14.50 -14.09
C SER A 271 -22.69 -14.77 -13.68
N LYS A 272 -22.96 -15.97 -13.11
CA LYS A 272 -24.29 -16.33 -12.60
C LYS A 272 -24.72 -15.43 -11.43
N GLN A 273 -23.83 -15.17 -10.48
CA GLN A 273 -24.09 -14.24 -9.36
C GLN A 273 -24.41 -12.82 -9.84
N TRP A 274 -23.69 -12.33 -10.86
CA TRP A 274 -23.92 -11.01 -11.42
C TRP A 274 -25.27 -10.91 -12.13
N LYS A 275 -25.67 -11.95 -12.88
CA LYS A 275 -27.01 -12.05 -13.48
C LYS A 275 -28.10 -12.00 -12.40
N ASP A 276 -27.96 -12.77 -11.32
CA ASP A 276 -28.92 -12.73 -10.20
C ASP A 276 -29.03 -11.34 -9.58
N ARG A 277 -27.91 -10.65 -9.37
CA ARG A 277 -27.90 -9.27 -8.84
C ARG A 277 -28.62 -8.29 -9.78
N ILE A 278 -28.45 -8.42 -11.09
CA ILE A 278 -29.17 -7.59 -12.07
C ILE A 278 -30.66 -7.88 -12.02
N VAL A 279 -31.06 -9.15 -11.97
CA VAL A 279 -32.48 -9.53 -11.90
C VAL A 279 -33.12 -8.95 -10.64
N ILE A 280 -32.46 -9.06 -9.48
CA ILE A 280 -32.94 -8.46 -8.22
C ILE A 280 -33.06 -6.93 -8.35
N LEU A 281 -32.04 -6.27 -8.91
CA LEU A 281 -32.07 -4.82 -9.12
C LEU A 281 -33.23 -4.39 -10.02
N LEU A 282 -33.48 -5.10 -11.12
CA LEU A 282 -34.60 -4.83 -12.04
C LEU A 282 -35.96 -5.02 -11.35
N VAL A 283 -36.11 -6.06 -10.51
CA VAL A 283 -37.33 -6.27 -9.72
C VAL A 283 -37.54 -5.12 -8.73
N VAL A 284 -36.50 -4.69 -8.01
CA VAL A 284 -36.57 -3.54 -7.08
C VAL A 284 -36.96 -2.26 -7.81
N LEU A 285 -36.36 -2.00 -8.98
CA LEU A 285 -36.68 -0.83 -9.81
C LEU A 285 -38.12 -0.87 -10.33
N ALA A 286 -38.63 -2.05 -10.73
CA ALA A 286 -40.01 -2.21 -11.17
C ALA A 286 -41.00 -1.93 -10.03
N ILE A 287 -40.73 -2.44 -8.81
CA ILE A 287 -41.55 -2.16 -7.62
C ILE A 287 -41.53 -0.66 -7.28
N ALA A 288 -40.36 -0.02 -7.32
CA ALA A 288 -40.22 1.41 -7.07
C ALA A 288 -40.98 2.24 -8.12
N ALA A 289 -40.93 1.86 -9.39
CA ALA A 289 -41.67 2.52 -10.47
C ALA A 289 -43.19 2.40 -10.30
N ILE A 290 -43.69 1.22 -9.89
CA ILE A 290 -45.11 1.00 -9.56
C ILE A 290 -45.52 1.88 -8.37
N GLY A 291 -44.72 1.90 -7.30
CA GLY A 291 -44.98 2.72 -6.12
C GLY A 291 -45.01 4.21 -6.44
N TYR A 292 -44.06 4.69 -7.25
CA TYR A 292 -44.05 6.07 -7.74
C TYR A 292 -45.27 6.39 -8.61
N GLY A 293 -45.66 5.48 -9.51
CA GLY A 293 -46.84 5.63 -10.34
C GLY A 293 -48.13 5.74 -9.51
N LEU A 294 -48.29 4.89 -8.50
CA LEU A 294 -49.44 4.95 -7.57
C LEU A 294 -49.47 6.27 -6.78
N TRP A 295 -48.32 6.72 -6.27
CA TRP A 295 -48.19 8.01 -5.58
C TRP A 295 -48.56 9.19 -6.50
N ALA A 296 -48.04 9.20 -7.73
CA ALA A 296 -48.29 10.27 -8.71
C ALA A 296 -49.76 10.34 -9.17
N LEU A 297 -50.48 9.21 -9.19
CA LEU A 297 -51.90 9.14 -9.53
C LEU A 297 -52.83 9.63 -8.41
N GLY A 298 -52.30 10.19 -7.32
CA GLY A 298 -53.11 10.77 -6.26
C GLY A 298 -53.76 9.73 -5.34
N PHE A 299 -53.28 8.47 -5.36
CA PHE A 299 -53.52 7.55 -4.25
C PHE A 299 -52.70 8.02 -3.05
N ASN A 300 -53.18 9.09 -2.41
CA ASN A 300 -52.73 9.51 -1.11
C ASN A 300 -53.30 8.49 -0.11
N SER A 301 -52.63 7.33 0.01
CA SER A 301 -52.97 6.35 1.04
C SER A 301 -52.80 7.08 2.37
N GLY A 302 -53.90 7.50 2.99
CA GLY A 302 -53.95 8.13 4.31
C GLY A 302 -53.54 7.15 5.42
N TRP A 303 -52.38 6.53 5.27
CA TRP A 303 -51.69 5.72 6.25
C TRP A 303 -50.56 6.56 6.85
N TRP A 304 -50.98 7.59 7.59
CA TRP A 304 -50.23 8.23 8.67
C TRP A 304 -51.21 8.39 9.83
#